data_AF-A0A941YBV2-F1
#
_entry.id   AF-A0A941YBV2-F1
#
_cell.length_a   1.000
_cell.length_b   1.000
_cell.length_c   1.000
_cell.angle_alpha   90.00
_cell.angle_beta   90.00
_cell.angle_gamma   90.00
#
_symmetry.space_group_name_H-M   'P 1'
#
loop_
_entity.id
_entity.type
_entity.pdbx_description
1 polymer ?
#
loop_
_entity_poly.entity_id
_entity_poly.type
_entity_poly.pdbx_seq_one_letter_code
_entity_poly.pdbx_strand_id
1 'polypeptide(L)'
;MLRIVGIQRSDNVANEFVLLQNHSSLRLKLRGHVLMSESYLSHYSLDALYAFTDEELIHPGAFVLVYTGSGINRWAKTREGGLVYICYVGHREPIWNQAPGPMHILNTQHTYEERLSPIEELVR
;
A
#
# COMPACT_ATOMS: atom_id res chain seq x y z
N MET A 1 -7.07 -9.92 -3.67
CA MET A 1 -6.33 -8.91 -4.48
C MET A 1 -6.75 -7.54 -4.01
N LEU A 2 -5.79 -6.65 -3.74
CA LEU A 2 -6.06 -5.23 -3.54
C LEU A 2 -6.21 -4.52 -4.89
N ARG A 3 -7.22 -3.67 -5.01
CA ARG A 3 -7.48 -2.88 -6.22
C ARG A 3 -7.56 -1.40 -5.85
N ILE A 4 -7.00 -0.53 -6.68
CA ILE A 4 -7.25 0.91 -6.61
C ILE A 4 -8.67 1.17 -7.09
N VAL A 5 -9.51 1.72 -6.21
CA VAL A 5 -10.90 2.09 -6.53
C VAL A 5 -11.08 3.59 -6.72
N GLY A 6 -10.18 4.40 -6.17
CA GLY A 6 -10.21 5.84 -6.33
C GLY A 6 -8.91 6.50 -5.92
N ILE A 7 -8.63 7.65 -6.51
CA ILE A 7 -7.50 8.51 -6.15
C ILE A 7 -8.07 9.91 -6.01
N GLN A 8 -7.88 10.52 -4.85
CA GLN A 8 -8.18 11.92 -4.62
C GLN A 8 -6.85 12.67 -4.56
N ARG A 9 -6.51 13.35 -5.65
CA ARG A 9 -5.36 14.26 -5.71
C ARG A 9 -5.71 15.60 -5.06
N SER A 10 -4.75 16.23 -4.41
CA SER A 10 -4.93 17.56 -3.82
C SER A 10 -3.59 18.25 -3.61
N ASP A 11 -3.57 19.58 -3.66
CA ASP A 11 -2.43 20.38 -3.19
C ASP A 11 -2.29 20.37 -1.66
N ASN A 12 -3.28 19.86 -0.94
CA ASN A 12 -3.26 19.73 0.52
C ASN A 12 -3.14 18.26 0.93
N VAL A 13 -2.06 17.91 1.64
CA VAL A 13 -1.79 16.55 2.15
C VAL A 13 -2.90 15.96 3.01
N ALA A 14 -3.71 16.79 3.69
CA ALA A 14 -4.83 16.33 4.50
C ALA A 14 -6.01 15.83 3.66
N ASN A 15 -6.10 16.26 2.40
CA ASN A 15 -7.18 15.95 1.48
C ASN A 15 -6.76 14.96 0.39
N GLU A 16 -5.47 14.65 0.30
CA GLU A 16 -4.92 13.73 -0.69
C GLU A 16 -4.93 12.29 -0.16
N PHE A 17 -5.54 11.36 -0.91
CA PHE A 17 -5.53 9.94 -0.56
C PHE A 17 -5.71 9.01 -1.76
N VAL A 18 -5.32 7.76 -1.58
CA VAL A 18 -5.65 6.64 -2.46
C VAL A 18 -6.57 5.68 -1.73
N LEU A 19 -7.69 5.31 -2.36
CA LEU A 19 -8.63 4.34 -1.86
C LEU A 19 -8.39 3.00 -2.56
N LEU A 20 -8.10 1.98 -1.75
CA LEU A 20 -7.96 0.60 -2.16
C LEU A 20 -9.11 -0.24 -1.61
N GLN A 21 -9.43 -1.35 -2.26
CA GLN A 21 -10.38 -2.33 -1.76
C GLN A 21 -9.83 -3.74 -1.90
N ASN A 22 -10.04 -4.58 -0.88
CA ASN A 22 -9.82 -6.01 -1.01
C ASN A 22 -10.96 -6.64 -1.82
N HIS A 23 -10.70 -6.93 -3.09
CA HIS A 23 -11.65 -7.55 -4.02
C HIS A 23 -11.63 -9.10 -3.98
N SER A 24 -10.83 -9.74 -3.12
CA SER A 24 -10.90 -11.20 -2.96
C SER A 24 -11.96 -11.63 -1.95
N SER A 25 -12.36 -12.89 -2.03
CA SER A 25 -13.21 -13.58 -1.05
C SER A 25 -12.50 -13.91 0.27
N LEU A 26 -11.17 -13.75 0.33
CA LEU A 26 -10.35 -14.07 1.51
C LEU A 26 -9.73 -12.81 2.12
N ARG A 27 -9.34 -12.91 3.40
CA ARG A 27 -8.52 -11.90 4.05
C ARG A 27 -7.18 -11.79 3.34
N LEU A 28 -6.67 -10.57 3.23
CA LEU A 28 -5.42 -10.27 2.54
C LEU A 28 -4.47 -9.56 3.48
N LYS A 29 -3.22 -10.02 3.54
CA LYS A 29 -2.16 -9.38 4.33
C LYS A 29 -1.68 -8.12 3.63
N LEU A 30 -1.65 -6.99 4.34
CA LEU A 30 -1.31 -5.70 3.76
C LEU A 30 0.20 -5.60 3.44
N ARG A 31 1.07 -6.02 4.37
CA ARG A 31 2.52 -6.07 4.15
C ARG A 31 2.90 -6.83 2.88
N GLY A 32 3.86 -6.28 2.14
CA GLY A 32 4.35 -6.84 0.87
C GLY A 32 3.59 -6.35 -0.36
N HIS A 33 2.66 -5.41 -0.17
CA HIS A 33 2.10 -4.60 -1.25
C HIS A 33 2.89 -3.29 -1.38
N VAL A 34 2.91 -2.74 -2.60
CA VAL A 34 3.54 -1.45 -2.89
C VAL A 34 2.61 -0.63 -3.78
N LEU A 35 2.28 0.59 -3.35
CA LEU A 35 1.61 1.59 -4.17
C LEU A 35 2.67 2.43 -4.90
N MET A 36 2.54 2.61 -6.21
CA MET A 36 3.58 3.26 -7.01
C MET A 36 2.95 4.06 -8.17
N SER A 37 3.46 5.25 -8.46
CA SER A 37 3.11 5.95 -9.71
C SER A 37 3.95 5.44 -10.88
N GLU A 38 3.36 5.41 -12.09
CA GLU A 38 4.10 5.18 -13.34
C GLU A 38 5.27 6.16 -13.50
N SER A 39 5.14 7.40 -13.02
CA SER A 39 6.20 8.41 -13.11
C SER A 39 7.50 7.97 -12.42
N TYR A 40 7.43 7.07 -11.43
CA TYR A 40 8.59 6.46 -10.80
C TYR A 40 9.44 5.67 -11.78
N LEU A 41 8.82 4.94 -12.71
CA LEU A 41 9.53 4.13 -13.70
C LEU A 41 10.31 4.98 -14.70
N SER A 42 9.83 6.20 -14.96
CA SER A 42 10.43 7.13 -15.92
C SER A 42 11.48 8.04 -15.30
N HIS A 43 11.27 8.50 -14.05
CA HIS A 43 12.07 9.57 -13.44
C HIS A 43 12.73 9.18 -12.12
N TYR A 44 12.52 7.96 -11.61
CA TYR A 44 13.11 7.42 -10.37
C TYR A 44 12.89 8.29 -9.12
N SER A 45 11.75 9.01 -9.03
CA SER A 45 11.41 9.80 -7.84
C SER A 45 10.81 8.92 -6.73
N LEU A 46 11.61 8.62 -5.71
CA LEU A 46 11.23 7.75 -4.57
C LEU A 46 9.95 8.20 -3.84
N ASP A 47 9.61 9.48 -3.91
CA ASP A 47 8.43 10.03 -3.22
C ASP A 47 7.13 9.41 -3.73
N ALA A 48 7.10 8.92 -4.97
CA ALA A 48 5.93 8.32 -5.61
C ALA A 48 5.76 6.81 -5.33
N LEU A 49 6.45 6.26 -4.32
CA LEU A 49 6.41 4.85 -3.94
C LEU A 49 6.11 4.69 -2.45
N TYR A 50 5.11 3.87 -2.11
CA TYR A 50 4.75 3.54 -0.73
C TYR A 50 4.65 2.02 -0.54
N ALA A 51 5.58 1.47 0.24
CA ALA A 51 5.56 0.07 0.64
C ALA A 51 4.78 -0.10 1.95
N PHE A 52 3.78 -0.97 1.94
CA PHE A 52 3.02 -1.27 3.15
C PHE A 52 3.85 -2.14 4.09
N THR A 53 3.99 -1.70 5.33
CA THR A 53 4.74 -2.42 6.38
C THR A 53 3.85 -3.12 7.41
N ASP A 54 2.58 -2.74 7.49
CA ASP A 54 1.65 -3.26 8.49
C ASP A 54 1.30 -4.74 8.24
N GLU A 55 1.34 -5.54 9.29
CA GLU A 55 0.95 -6.96 9.30
C GLU A 55 -0.57 -7.18 9.25
N GLU A 56 -1.35 -6.12 9.06
CA GLU A 56 -2.80 -6.13 9.14
C GLU A 56 -3.47 -6.98 8.06
N LEU A 57 -4.58 -7.63 8.45
CA LEU A 57 -5.39 -8.47 7.59
C LEU A 57 -6.63 -7.72 7.11
N ILE A 58 -6.65 -7.35 5.83
CA ILE A 58 -7.77 -6.65 5.22
C ILE A 58 -8.88 -7.64 4.89
N HIS A 59 -10.06 -7.43 5.47
CA HIS A 59 -11.25 -8.27 5.25
C HIS A 59 -11.74 -8.21 3.79
N PRO A 60 -12.41 -9.27 3.28
CA PRO A 60 -13.10 -9.23 2.00
C PRO A 60 -14.05 -8.02 1.91
N GLY A 61 -13.96 -7.26 0.81
CA GLY A 61 -14.78 -6.08 0.57
C GLY A 61 -14.42 -4.84 1.40
N ALA A 62 -13.54 -4.96 2.41
CA ALA A 62 -13.10 -3.82 3.20
C ALA A 62 -12.16 -2.89 2.41
N PHE A 63 -12.16 -1.63 2.81
CA PHE A 63 -11.36 -0.59 2.17
C PHE A 63 -10.06 -0.34 2.93
N VAL A 64 -9.04 0.11 2.20
CA VAL A 64 -7.82 0.70 2.75
C VAL A 64 -7.71 2.13 2.21
N LEU A 65 -7.57 3.11 3.10
CA LEU A 65 -7.49 4.50 2.73
C LEU A 65 -6.10 5.01 3.10
N VAL A 66 -5.31 5.35 2.07
CA VAL A 66 -3.90 5.71 2.17
C VAL A 66 -3.77 7.22 2.05
N TYR A 67 -3.61 7.91 3.17
CA TYR A 67 -3.36 9.35 3.21
C TYR A 67 -1.88 9.65 3.02
N THR A 68 -1.58 10.73 2.29
CA THR A 68 -0.21 11.21 2.12
C THR A 68 0.41 11.72 3.44
N GLY A 69 -0.40 12.41 4.25
CA GLY A 69 0.05 13.04 5.49
C GLY A 69 0.52 12.08 6.59
N SER A 70 0.73 12.63 7.78
CA SER A 70 1.14 11.88 8.97
C SER A 70 -0.04 11.47 9.85
N GLY A 71 0.09 10.34 10.54
CA GLY A 71 -0.92 9.84 11.46
C GLY A 71 -0.59 8.43 11.97
N ILE A 72 -1.55 7.82 12.67
CA ILE A 72 -1.42 6.45 13.17
C ILE A 72 -2.36 5.55 12.38
N ASN A 73 -1.78 4.50 11.80
CA ASN A 73 -2.53 3.52 11.04
C ASN A 73 -3.51 2.78 11.95
N ARG A 74 -4.75 2.62 11.51
CA ARG A 74 -5.82 2.07 12.36
C ARG A 74 -7.02 1.61 11.56
N TRP A 75 -7.79 0.70 12.16
CA TRP A 75 -9.15 0.44 11.75
C TRP A 75 -10.09 1.57 12.16
N ALA A 76 -11.01 1.93 11.27
CA ALA A 76 -12.08 2.87 11.52
C ALA A 76 -13.38 2.39 10.86
N LYS A 77 -14.49 3.03 11.21
CA LYS A 77 -15.78 2.84 10.55
C LYS A 77 -16.13 4.08 9.75
N THR A 78 -16.65 3.88 8.55
CA THR A 78 -17.27 4.97 7.78
C THR A 78 -18.60 5.38 8.43
N ARG A 79 -19.15 6.51 7.98
CA ARG A 79 -20.47 6.99 8.44
C ARG A 79 -21.57 5.92 8.26
N GLU A 80 -21.48 5.14 7.19
CA GLU A 80 -22.41 4.05 6.86
C GLU A 80 -22.08 2.72 7.57
N GLY A 81 -21.12 2.73 8.51
CA GLY A 81 -20.71 1.55 9.27
C GLY A 81 -19.76 0.59 8.53
N GLY A 82 -19.35 0.92 7.30
CA GLY A 82 -18.38 0.17 6.54
C GLY A 82 -17.00 0.18 7.20
N LEU A 83 -16.28 -0.95 7.12
CA LEU A 83 -14.96 -1.08 7.72
C LEU A 83 -13.87 -0.56 6.78
N VAL A 84 -13.02 0.33 7.28
CA VAL A 84 -11.89 0.89 6.54
C VAL A 84 -10.61 0.86 7.39
N TYR A 85 -9.51 0.42 6.80
CA TYR A 85 -8.19 0.55 7.40
C TYR A 85 -7.54 1.84 6.88
N ILE A 86 -7.11 2.72 7.78
CA ILE A 86 -6.47 3.98 7.43
C ILE A 86 -4.95 3.80 7.53
N CYS A 87 -4.23 4.12 6.47
CA CYS A 87 -2.78 4.18 6.39
C CYS A 87 -2.32 5.64 6.20
N TYR A 88 -1.18 5.98 6.79
CA TYR A 88 -0.49 7.25 6.58
C TYR A 88 0.88 7.00 5.99
N VAL A 89 1.18 7.67 4.88
CA VAL A 89 2.49 7.59 4.21
C VAL A 89 3.55 8.35 5.00
N GLY A 90 3.16 9.40 5.72
CA GLY A 90 4.06 10.20 6.57
C GLY A 90 4.80 11.31 5.81
N HIS A 91 4.39 11.63 4.58
CA HIS A 91 4.96 12.73 3.81
C HIS A 91 4.36 14.08 4.20
N ARG A 92 5.16 15.15 4.03
CA ARG A 92 4.76 16.53 4.33
C ARG A 92 4.20 17.28 3.12
N GLU A 93 4.42 16.73 1.93
CA GLU A 93 4.01 17.32 0.66
C GLU A 93 3.14 16.33 -0.12
N PRO A 94 2.21 16.82 -0.97
CA PRO A 94 1.41 15.95 -1.82
C PRO A 94 2.28 15.09 -2.74
N ILE A 95 2.02 13.80 -2.76
CA ILE A 95 2.75 12.84 -3.60
C ILE A 95 2.01 12.65 -4.92
N TRP A 96 0.72 12.34 -4.86
CA TRP A 96 -0.03 11.83 -6.01
C TRP A 96 -0.42 12.92 -6.99
N ASN A 97 -0.50 14.18 -6.54
CA ASN A 97 -0.70 15.34 -7.40
C ASN A 97 0.56 15.68 -8.21
N GLN A 98 1.75 15.46 -7.63
CA GLN A 98 3.04 15.74 -8.28
C GLN A 98 3.50 14.60 -9.20
N ALA A 99 2.82 13.45 -9.17
CA ALA A 99 3.15 12.26 -9.94
C ALA A 99 2.08 12.00 -11.04
N PRO A 100 2.14 12.71 -12.19
CA PRO A 100 1.17 12.51 -13.27
C PRO A 100 1.29 11.11 -13.88
N GLY A 101 0.16 10.54 -14.25
CA GLY A 101 0.08 9.23 -14.91
C GLY A 101 -0.72 8.17 -14.13
N PRO A 102 -0.67 6.92 -14.61
CA PRO A 102 -1.27 5.76 -13.93
C PRO A 102 -0.65 5.50 -12.56
N MET A 103 -1.46 4.95 -11.66
CA MET A 103 -1.01 4.41 -10.37
C MET A 103 -1.15 2.90 -10.39
N HIS A 104 -0.19 2.22 -9.74
CA HIS A 104 -0.10 0.77 -9.67
C HIS A 104 -0.14 0.30 -8.23
N ILE A 105 -0.74 -0.86 -8.03
CA ILE A 105 -0.62 -1.64 -6.82
C ILE A 105 0.13 -2.92 -7.16
N LEU A 106 1.34 -3.05 -6.66
CA LEU A 106 2.17 -4.23 -6.80
C LEU A 106 1.95 -5.14 -5.60
N ASN A 107 2.09 -6.44 -5.81
CA ASN A 107 1.98 -7.45 -4.77
C ASN A 107 3.17 -8.41 -4.81
N THR A 108 3.48 -9.03 -3.67
CA THR A 108 4.49 -10.09 -3.60
C THR A 108 4.03 -11.29 -4.43
N GLN A 109 4.87 -11.71 -5.38
CA GLN A 109 4.63 -12.89 -6.23
C GLN A 109 5.52 -14.07 -5.81
N HIS A 110 6.75 -13.79 -5.41
CA HIS A 110 7.72 -14.77 -4.97
C HIS A 110 8.53 -14.20 -3.80
N THR A 111 8.93 -15.06 -2.88
CA THR A 111 9.84 -14.70 -1.78
C THR A 111 11.02 -15.65 -1.85
N TYR A 112 12.21 -15.08 -2.03
CA TYR A 112 13.47 -15.80 -1.97
C TYR A 112 14.22 -15.34 -0.73
N GLU A 113 14.73 -16.30 0.03
CA GLU A 113 15.57 -16.05 1.20
C GLU A 113 16.81 -16.93 1.08
N GLU A 114 17.99 -16.32 1.07
CA GLU A 114 19.24 -17.06 1.09
C GLU A 114 19.38 -17.78 2.43
N ARG A 115 19.82 -19.04 2.37
CA ARG A 115 20.15 -19.77 3.59
C ARG A 115 21.45 -19.22 4.16
N LEU A 116 21.44 -18.94 5.46
CA LEU A 116 22.64 -18.52 6.19
C LEU A 116 23.69 -19.65 6.34
N SER A 117 23.32 -20.91 6.09
CA SER A 117 24.22 -22.07 6.16
C SER A 117 24.24 -22.90 4.86
N PRO A 118 25.43 -23.30 4.37
CA PRO A 118 25.58 -24.26 3.27
C PRO A 118 24.97 -25.63 3.61
N ILE A 119 24.50 -26.36 2.59
CA ILE A 119 24.10 -27.77 2.72
C ILE A 119 25.37 -28.64 2.80
N GLU A 120 26.07 -28.64 3.94
CA GLU A 120 27.21 -29.54 4.17
C GLU A 120 26.92 -30.66 5.18
N GLU A 121 25.74 -30.66 5.84
CA GLU A 121 25.42 -31.61 6.92
C GLU A 121 24.56 -32.82 6.50
N LEU A 122 24.22 -32.98 5.21
CA LEU A 122 23.41 -34.11 4.72
C LEU A 122 24.22 -35.27 4.11
N VAL A 123 25.55 -35.27 4.25
CA VAL A 123 26.44 -36.32 3.69
C VAL A 123 27.38 -36.92 4.77
N ARG A 124 26.91 -37.07 6.01
CA ARG A 124 27.62 -37.88 7.02
C ARG A 124 26.70 -38.90 7.66
#